data_AF-A0A2K3CT09-F1
#
_entry.id   AF-A0A2K3CT09-F1
#
_cell.length_a   1.000
_cell.length_b   1.000
_cell.length_c   1.000
_cell.angle_alpha   90.00
_cell.angle_beta   90.00
_cell.angle_gamma   90.00
#
_symmetry.space_group_name_H-M   'P 1'
#
loop_
_entity.id
_entity.type
_entity.pdbx_description
1 polymer ?
#
loop_
_entity_poly.entity_id
_entity_poly.type
_entity_poly.pdbx_seq_one_letter_code
_entity_poly.pdbx_strand_id
1 'polypeptide(L)'
;MSYDEVEIEDMTWNEKLQAYTYPCPCGDLFQITLEELRAGEEIARCPSCSLYITVIYDPEDYENAEPPTRGTDSKVPSAAPQPSEVEVH
;
A
#
# COMPACT_ATOMS: atom_id res chain seq x y z
N MET A 1 -5.47 -0.09 -17.03
CA MET A 1 -6.13 -1.05 -16.13
C MET A 1 -5.12 -1.33 -15.03
N SER A 2 -5.51 -1.20 -13.76
CA SER A 2 -4.64 -1.50 -12.62
C SER A 2 -4.24 -2.97 -12.62
N TYR A 3 -3.06 -3.28 -12.06
CA TYR A 3 -2.56 -4.64 -11.97
C TYR A 3 -3.40 -5.47 -10.97
N ASP A 4 -3.81 -4.84 -9.87
CA ASP A 4 -4.64 -5.44 -8.81
C ASP A 4 -5.38 -4.36 -8.01
N GLU A 5 -6.33 -4.78 -7.18
CA GLU A 5 -7.06 -3.96 -6.22
C GLU A 5 -6.73 -4.45 -4.81
N VAL A 6 -6.18 -3.56 -3.97
CA VAL A 6 -5.65 -3.94 -2.65
C VAL A 6 -6.25 -3.03 -1.59
N GLU A 7 -6.75 -3.62 -0.50
CA GLU A 7 -7.25 -2.85 0.64
C GLU A 7 -6.09 -2.18 1.40
N ILE A 8 -6.29 -0.94 1.85
CA ILE A 8 -5.27 -0.19 2.58
C ILE A 8 -4.81 -0.91 3.87
N GLU A 9 -5.69 -1.73 4.46
CA GLU A 9 -5.39 -2.56 5.64
C GLU A 9 -4.34 -3.66 5.36
N ASP A 10 -4.20 -4.11 4.11
CA ASP A 10 -3.19 -5.10 3.68
C ASP A 10 -1.86 -4.46 3.30
N MET A 11 -1.79 -3.12 3.24
CA MET A 11 -0.55 -2.41 2.97
C MET A 11 0.25 -2.18 4.27
N THR A 12 1.58 -2.12 4.14
CA THR A 12 2.47 -1.86 5.27
C THR A 12 2.92 -0.41 5.29
N TRP A 13 2.70 0.29 6.40
CA TRP A 13 3.22 1.64 6.62
C TRP A 13 4.75 1.65 6.73
N ASN A 14 5.39 2.51 5.93
CA ASN A 14 6.82 2.78 5.98
C ASN A 14 7.09 4.19 6.51
N GLU A 15 7.47 4.29 7.78
CA GLU A 15 7.73 5.55 8.48
C GLU A 15 8.79 6.43 7.78
N LYS A 16 9.78 5.82 7.11
CA LYS A 16 10.84 6.57 6.42
C LYS A 16 10.36 7.20 5.12
N LEU A 17 9.45 6.52 4.43
CA LEU A 17 8.88 6.98 3.16
C LEU A 17 7.59 7.79 3.35
N GLN A 18 7.00 7.74 4.55
CA GLN A 18 5.67 8.28 4.83
C GLN A 18 4.62 7.75 3.84
N ALA A 19 4.72 6.45 3.55
CA ALA A 19 3.94 5.79 2.51
C ALA A 19 3.50 4.39 2.94
N TYR A 20 2.33 4.00 2.45
CA TYR A 20 1.86 2.63 2.48
C TYR A 20 2.50 1.87 1.32
N THR A 21 3.01 0.68 1.62
CA THR A 21 3.79 -0.13 0.69
C THR A 21 3.19 -1.52 0.51
N TYR A 22 3.27 -2.05 -0.71
CA TYR A 22 2.79 -3.39 -1.05
C TYR A 22 3.77 -4.09 -2.00
N PRO A 23 4.03 -5.40 -1.87
CA PRO A 23 4.95 -6.13 -2.73
C PRO A 23 4.61 -6.01 -4.22
N CYS A 24 5.61 -5.66 -5.03
CA CYS A 24 5.48 -5.63 -6.49
C CYS A 24 6.12 -6.89 -7.11
N PRO A 25 5.51 -7.52 -8.14
CA PRO A 25 6.07 -8.70 -8.79
C PRO A 25 7.44 -8.49 -9.47
N CYS A 26 7.89 -7.24 -9.65
CA CYS A 26 9.23 -6.95 -10.16
C CYS A 26 10.36 -7.09 -9.11
N GLY A 27 10.01 -7.25 -7.83
CA GLY A 27 10.95 -7.35 -6.72
C GLY A 27 11.06 -6.09 -5.84
N ASP A 28 10.47 -4.98 -6.27
CA ASP A 28 10.35 -3.74 -5.48
C ASP A 28 8.98 -3.63 -4.77
N LEU A 29 8.65 -2.43 -4.28
CA LEU A 29 7.38 -2.14 -3.60
C LEU A 29 6.56 -1.14 -4.40
N PHE A 30 5.26 -1.37 -4.50
CA PHE A 30 4.29 -0.31 -4.76
C PHE A 30 4.27 0.64 -3.58
N GLN A 31 4.10 1.93 -3.83
CA GLN A 31 4.03 2.96 -2.81
C GLN A 31 2.95 3.99 -3.12
N ILE A 32 2.25 4.41 -2.07
CA ILE A 32 1.35 5.57 -2.05
C ILE A 32 1.57 6.32 -0.74
N THR A 33 1.80 7.63 -0.83
CA THR A 33 2.06 8.45 0.36
C THR A 33 0.77 8.75 1.12
N LEU A 34 0.90 9.05 2.42
CA LEU A 34 -0.24 9.51 3.22
C LEU A 34 -0.82 10.83 2.67
N GLU A 35 0.02 11.69 2.10
CA GLU A 35 -0.41 12.93 1.46
C GLU A 35 -1.24 12.67 0.20
N GLU A 36 -0.87 11.66 -0.60
CA GLU A 36 -1.65 11.22 -1.76
C GLU A 36 -3.03 10.68 -1.32
N LEU A 37 -3.10 9.83 -0.29
CA LEU A 37 -4.38 9.34 0.25
C LEU A 37 -5.25 10.49 0.77
N ARG A 38 -4.68 11.46 1.48
CA ARG A 38 -5.39 12.68 1.91
C ARG A 38 -5.92 13.52 0.74
N ALA A 39 -5.25 13.48 -0.40
CA ALA A 39 -5.67 14.17 -1.61
C ALA A 39 -6.74 13.40 -2.41
N GLY A 40 -7.15 12.21 -1.95
CA GLY A 40 -8.10 11.35 -2.65
C GLY A 40 -7.47 10.52 -3.76
N GLU A 41 -6.14 10.37 -3.79
CA GLU A 41 -5.46 9.49 -4.76
C GLU A 41 -5.54 8.04 -4.29
N GLU A 42 -5.78 7.13 -5.23
CA GLU A 42 -5.95 5.70 -4.97
C GLU A 42 -4.93 4.84 -5.74
N ILE A 43 -3.95 5.47 -6.39
CA ILE A 43 -3.02 4.78 -7.28
C ILE A 43 -1.64 4.63 -6.62
N ALA A 44 -1.34 3.42 -6.14
CA ALA A 44 0.00 3.09 -5.66
C ALA A 44 0.89 2.66 -6.84
N ARG A 45 2.07 3.26 -6.95
CA ARG A 45 2.97 3.11 -8.10
C ARG A 45 4.26 2.42 -7.70
N CYS A 46 4.78 1.56 -8.57
CA CYS A 46 6.11 0.96 -8.36
C CYS A 46 7.19 1.81 -9.06
N PRO A 47 8.25 2.25 -8.35
CA PRO A 47 9.30 3.07 -8.93
C PRO A 47 10.15 2.35 -9.99
N SER A 48 10.11 1.01 -10.03
CA SER A 48 11.04 0.20 -10.83
C SER A 48 10.46 -0.38 -12.11
N CYS A 49 9.14 -0.59 -12.21
CA CYS A 49 8.55 -1.31 -13.36
C CYS A 49 7.37 -0.63 -14.04
N SER A 50 6.99 0.59 -13.63
CA SER A 50 5.83 1.36 -14.14
C SER A 50 4.45 0.74 -13.88
N LEU A 51 4.37 -0.41 -13.21
CA LEU A 51 3.10 -0.98 -12.76
C LEU A 51 2.46 -0.11 -11.69
N TYR A 52 1.15 -0.27 -11.54
CA TYR A 52 0.35 0.36 -10.49
C TYR A 52 -0.80 -0.55 -10.05
N ILE A 53 -1.22 -0.40 -8.79
CA ILE A 53 -2.41 -1.03 -8.22
C ILE A 53 -3.40 0.05 -7.77
N THR A 54 -4.68 -0.32 -7.68
CA THR A 54 -5.70 0.53 -7.06
C THR A 54 -5.79 0.19 -5.58
N VAL A 55 -5.79 1.22 -4.73
CA VAL A 55 -5.88 1.10 -3.28
C VAL A 55 -7.31 1.38 -2.86
N ILE A 56 -7.94 0.41 -2.23
CA ILE A 56 -9.31 0.54 -1.71
C ILE A 56 -9.22 1.07 -0.27
N TYR A 57 -9.70 2.28 -0.06
CA TYR A 57 -9.77 2.95 1.23
C TYR A 57 -10.98 3.86 1.31
N ASP A 58 -11.35 4.27 2.53
CA ASP A 58 -12.37 5.28 2.74
C ASP A 58 -11.72 6.66 2.86
N PRO A 59 -11.99 7.61 1.95
CA PRO A 59 -11.30 8.90 1.94
C PRO A 59 -11.55 9.72 3.23
N GLU A 60 -12.72 9.58 3.86
CA GLU A 60 -13.07 10.35 5.06
C GLU A 60 -12.17 9.95 6.25
N ASP A 61 -11.71 8.70 6.31
CA ASP A 61 -10.76 8.22 7.31
C ASP A 61 -9.39 8.89 7.15
N TYR A 62 -9.00 9.21 5.91
CA TYR A 62 -7.65 9.69 5.59
C TYR A 62 -7.54 11.21 5.46
N GLU A 63 -8.62 11.97 5.22
CA GLU A 63 -8.61 13.45 5.08
C GLU A 63 -7.85 14.16 6.23
N ASN A 64 -7.93 13.63 7.45
CA ASN A 64 -7.22 14.14 8.63
C ASN A 64 -6.39 13.06 9.35
N ALA A 65 -6.13 11.93 8.71
CA ALA A 65 -5.37 10.84 9.33
C ALA A 65 -3.96 11.30 9.68
N GLU A 66 -3.54 11.10 10.93
CA GLU A 66 -2.15 11.29 11.34
C GLU A 66 -1.31 10.06 10.95
N PRO A 67 0.01 10.22 10.68
CA PRO A 67 0.85 9.07 10.41
C PRO A 67 0.77 8.07 11.59
N PRO A 68 0.62 6.76 11.33
CA PRO A 68 0.48 5.78 12.39
C PRO A 68 1.76 5.75 13.23
N THR A 69 1.68 6.34 14.42
CA THR A 69 2.78 6.33 15.38
C THR A 69 2.89 4.94 16.00
N ARG A 70 4.10 4.38 16.09
CA ARG A 70 4.37 3.16 16.88
C ARG A 70 3.92 3.37 18.33
N GLY A 71 2.68 3.04 18.68
CA GLY A 71 2.23 3.29 20.05
C GLY A 71 0.78 3.04 20.41
N THR A 72 -0.17 3.01 19.48
CA THR A 72 -1.58 2.76 19.86
C THR A 72 -2.26 1.81 18.90
N ASP A 73 -2.75 0.72 19.50
CA ASP A 73 -3.58 -0.34 18.96
C ASP A 73 -4.74 0.19 18.10
N SER A 74 -4.69 -0.12 16.79
CA SER A 74 -5.86 -0.45 15.98
C SER A 74 -5.38 -1.09 14.66
N LYS A 75 -5.38 -2.43 14.69
CA LYS A 75 -5.52 -3.34 13.54
C LYS A 75 -4.76 -2.97 12.26
N VAL A 76 -3.46 -3.28 12.22
CA VAL A 76 -2.78 -3.57 10.94
C VAL A 76 -2.57 -5.08 10.88
N PRO A 77 -3.41 -5.85 10.16
CA PRO A 77 -3.07 -7.23 9.87
C PRO A 77 -1.79 -7.25 9.04
N SER A 78 -0.78 -7.88 9.62
CA SER A 78 0.48 -8.23 8.98
C SER A 78 0.21 -9.28 7.89
N ALA A 79 -0.31 -8.88 6.74
CA ALA A 79 -0.28 -9.72 5.55
C ALA A 79 1.11 -9.61 4.92
N ALA A 80 2.02 -10.46 5.38
CA ALA A 80 3.28 -10.74 4.70
C ALA A 80 2.98 -11.11 3.22
N PRO A 81 3.89 -10.80 2.27
CA PRO A 81 3.69 -11.09 0.86
C PRO A 81 3.39 -12.58 0.71
N GLN A 82 2.24 -12.92 0.13
CA GLN A 82 2.07 -14.27 -0.41
C GLN A 82 3.09 -14.38 -1.55
N PRO A 83 4.13 -15.22 -1.45
CA PRO A 83 4.89 -15.57 -2.63
C PRO A 83 3.89 -16.29 -3.52
N SER A 84 3.53 -15.69 -4.64
CA SER A 84 2.91 -16.43 -5.73
C SER A 84 3.93 -17.49 -6.13
N GLU A 85 3.76 -18.71 -5.62
CA GLU A 85 4.37 -19.91 -6.17
C GLU A 85 3.84 -20.05 -7.60
N VAL A 86 4.49 -19.37 -8.53
CA VAL A 86 4.51 -19.76 -9.93
C VAL A 86 5.46 -20.94 -10.02
N GLU A 87 4.98 -22.10 -9.57
CA GLU A 87 5.63 -23.38 -9.84
C GLU A 87 5.62 -23.56 -11.37
N VAL A 88 6.79 -23.42 -11.97
CA VAL A 88 7.02 -23.75 -13.37
C VAL A 88 6.96 -25.27 -13.51
N HIS A 89 5.88 -25.77 -14.12
CA HIS A 89 5.81 -27.11 -14.73
C HIS A 89 5.10 -27.04 -16.08
#